data_AF-A0A1D6JIX8-F1
#
_entry.id   AF-A0A1D6JIX8-F1
#
_cell.length_a   1.000
_cell.length_b   1.000
_cell.length_c   1.000
_cell.angle_alpha   90.00
_cell.angle_beta   90.00
_cell.angle_gamma   90.00
#
_symmetry.space_group_name_H-M   'P 1'
#
loop_
_entity.id
_entity.type
_entity.pdbx_description
1 polymer ?
#
loop_
_entity_poly.entity_id
_entity_poly.type
_entity_poly.pdbx_seq_one_letter_code
_entity_poly.pdbx_strand_id
1 'polypeptide(L)'
;MPLPVVICDICFQIGKEIAPVVITVVSCLVPILKSPEGSNKSLVENSAITLGRLSWVCPDIVAPHMEHFMQAWCKALCMIRDDFEKEDSFHGLCAMVAANPTGGAGSLAYICQACASWTEIKSEGLHNEVCQILNGYKQLLGNGGWEQCMATLQPDVVQKLARYGV
;
A
#
# COMPACT_ATOMS: atom_id res chain seq x y z
N MET A 1 5.33 -8.48 -35.63
CA MET A 1 4.74 -8.47 -34.27
C MET A 1 4.31 -7.05 -33.93
N PRO A 2 3.14 -6.83 -33.33
CA PRO A 2 2.67 -5.49 -33.01
C PRO A 2 3.48 -4.91 -31.84
N LEU A 3 3.92 -3.66 -31.99
CA LEU A 3 4.75 -2.88 -31.05
C LEU A 3 4.33 -2.97 -29.55
N PRO A 4 3.04 -3.04 -29.18
CA PRO A 4 2.60 -3.12 -27.78
C PRO A 4 3.07 -4.38 -27.05
N VAL A 5 3.14 -5.53 -27.75
CA VAL A 5 3.54 -6.81 -27.14
C VAL A 5 5.02 -6.79 -26.78
N VAL A 6 5.85 -6.15 -27.61
CA VAL A 6 7.29 -6.03 -27.38
C VAL A 6 7.58 -5.15 -26.16
N ILE A 7 6.82 -4.06 -25.95
CA ILE A 7 6.96 -3.21 -24.77
C ILE A 7 6.55 -3.98 -23.50
N CYS A 8 5.43 -4.72 -23.54
CA CYS A 8 5.01 -5.57 -22.43
C CYS A 8 6.06 -6.66 -22.11
N ASP A 9 6.59 -7.35 -23.13
CA ASP A 9 7.60 -8.38 -22.97
C ASP A 9 8.92 -7.80 -22.43
N ILE A 10 9.35 -6.62 -22.89
CA ILE A 10 10.53 -5.93 -22.37
C ILE A 10 10.31 -5.50 -20.91
N CYS A 11 9.15 -4.91 -20.58
CA CYS A 11 8.80 -4.56 -19.20
C CYS A 11 8.78 -5.79 -18.29
N PHE A 12 8.27 -6.92 -18.77
CA PHE A 12 8.22 -8.17 -18.05
C PHE A 12 9.61 -8.83 -17.89
N GLN A 13 10.44 -8.78 -18.93
CA GLN A 13 11.81 -9.29 -18.91
C GLN A 13 12.70 -8.47 -17.97
N ILE A 14 12.63 -7.14 -18.04
CA ILE A 14 13.31 -6.23 -17.11
C ILE A 14 12.79 -6.45 -15.70
N GLY A 15 11.47 -6.59 -15.51
CA GLY A 15 10.84 -6.92 -14.23
C GLY A 15 11.43 -8.19 -13.60
N LYS A 16 11.64 -9.25 -14.39
CA LYS A 16 12.26 -10.49 -13.92
C LYS A 16 13.73 -10.33 -13.55
N GLU A 17 14.49 -9.53 -14.29
CA GLU A 17 15.91 -9.29 -14.00
C GLU A 17 16.11 -8.44 -12.74
N ILE A 18 15.20 -7.50 -12.47
CA ILE A 18 15.25 -6.67 -11.27
C ILE A 18 14.59 -7.33 -10.05
N ALA A 19 13.77 -8.38 -10.24
CA ALA A 19 13.06 -9.04 -9.15
C ALA A 19 13.97 -9.49 -7.99
N PRO A 20 15.13 -10.13 -8.19
CA PRO A 20 16.03 -10.49 -7.09
C PRO A 20 16.54 -9.27 -6.31
N VAL A 21 16.78 -8.16 -7.01
CA VAL A 21 17.22 -6.89 -6.40
C VAL A 21 16.07 -6.28 -5.59
N VAL A 22 14.87 -6.23 -6.15
CA VAL A 22 13.67 -5.73 -5.47
C VAL A 22 13.41 -6.51 -4.18
N ILE A 23 13.41 -7.85 -4.24
CA ILE A 23 13.21 -8.71 -3.06
C ILE A 23 14.32 -8.51 -2.01
N THR A 24 15.56 -8.35 -2.45
CA THR A 24 16.68 -8.06 -1.53
C THR A 24 16.45 -6.74 -0.81
N VAL A 25 16.08 -5.68 -1.53
CA VAL A 25 15.81 -4.38 -0.93
C VAL A 25 14.61 -4.45 0.02
N VAL A 26 13.50 -5.06 -0.38
CA VAL A 26 12.33 -5.26 0.50
C VAL A 26 12.76 -6.00 1.78
N SER A 27 13.56 -7.06 1.67
CA SER A 27 14.05 -7.83 2.82
C SER A 27 14.91 -6.99 3.79
N CYS A 28 15.62 -5.97 3.29
CA CYS A 28 16.37 -5.02 4.12
C CYS A 28 15.48 -3.97 4.77
N LEU A 29 14.41 -3.52 4.09
CA LEU A 29 13.50 -2.48 4.60
C LEU A 29 12.52 -3.01 5.66
N VAL A 30 12.03 -4.24 5.52
CA VAL A 30 11.01 -4.82 6.41
C VAL A 30 11.43 -4.83 7.90
N PRO A 31 12.66 -5.23 8.28
CA PRO A 31 13.11 -5.17 9.68
C PRO A 31 13.08 -3.75 10.26
N ILE A 32 13.43 -2.74 9.47
CA ILE A 32 13.41 -1.33 9.90
C ILE A 32 11.98 -0.89 10.22
N LEU A 33 11.02 -1.29 9.38
CA LEU A 33 9.60 -0.98 9.58
C LEU A 33 8.99 -1.72 10.79
N LYS A 34 9.43 -2.97 11.03
CA LYS A 34 8.92 -3.80 12.15
C LYS A 34 9.49 -3.41 13.51
N SER A 35 10.68 -2.86 13.55
CA SER A 35 11.38 -2.46 14.77
C SER A 35 11.70 -0.96 14.76
N PRO A 36 10.67 -0.09 14.79
CA PRO A 36 10.88 1.35 14.81
C PRO A 36 11.47 1.82 16.14
N GLU A 37 11.35 1.03 17.22
CA GLU A 37 11.92 1.33 18.52
C GLU A 37 13.45 1.38 18.46
N GLY A 38 14.03 2.55 18.74
CA GLY A 38 15.47 2.80 18.64
C GLY A 38 15.94 3.21 17.24
N SER A 39 15.08 3.16 16.22
CA SER A 39 15.38 3.63 14.87
C SER A 39 15.12 5.14 14.73
N ASN A 40 15.91 5.82 13.90
CA ASN A 40 15.65 7.21 13.56
C ASN A 40 14.33 7.32 12.78
N LYS A 41 13.45 8.26 13.16
CA LYS A 41 12.17 8.51 12.47
C LYS A 41 12.33 8.68 10.96
N SER A 42 13.34 9.44 10.54
CA SER A 42 13.64 9.66 9.12
C SER A 42 14.03 8.37 8.40
N LEU A 43 14.69 7.44 9.08
CA LEU A 43 15.04 6.13 8.50
C LEU A 43 13.78 5.28 8.26
N VAL A 44 12.84 5.28 9.21
CA VAL A 44 11.56 4.56 9.08
C VAL A 44 10.71 5.17 7.95
N GLU A 45 10.61 6.50 7.90
CA GLU A 45 9.92 7.23 6.84
C GLU A 45 10.52 6.92 5.46
N ASN A 46 11.84 7.07 5.30
CA ASN A 46 12.53 6.77 4.05
C ASN A 46 12.37 5.30 3.62
N SER A 47 12.34 4.37 4.59
CA SER A 47 12.11 2.95 4.31
C SER A 47 10.70 2.70 3.81
N ALA A 48 9.70 3.34 4.42
CA ALA A 48 8.30 3.25 3.99
C ALA A 48 8.09 3.86 2.59
N ILE A 49 8.73 4.99 2.30
CA ILE A 49 8.67 5.66 0.99
C ILE A 49 9.33 4.81 -0.09
N THR A 50 10.52 4.27 0.20
CA THR A 50 11.25 3.41 -0.74
C THR A 50 10.46 2.15 -1.05
N LEU A 51 9.87 1.51 -0.04
CA LEU A 51 9.00 0.35 -0.23
C LEU A 51 7.78 0.68 -1.07
N GLY A 52 7.17 1.86 -0.87
CA GLY A 52 6.05 2.33 -1.67
C GLY A 52 6.41 2.51 -3.14
N ARG A 53 7.50 3.23 -3.45
CA ARG A 53 7.97 3.42 -4.82
C ARG A 53 8.31 2.09 -5.52
N LEU A 54 8.94 1.16 -4.81
CA LEU A 54 9.20 -0.19 -5.34
C LEU A 54 7.90 -0.95 -5.62
N SER A 55 6.93 -0.86 -4.72
CA SER A 55 5.62 -1.51 -4.88
C SER A 55 4.80 -0.90 -6.02
N TRP A 56 5.03 0.36 -6.36
CA TRP A 56 4.39 1.01 -7.50
C TRP A 56 4.99 0.54 -8.83
N VAL A 57 6.32 0.43 -8.91
CA VAL A 57 7.03 0.00 -10.13
C VAL A 57 6.91 -1.50 -10.35
N CYS A 58 6.93 -2.30 -9.28
CA CYS A 58 7.02 -3.76 -9.31
C CYS A 58 5.95 -4.45 -8.43
N PRO A 59 4.65 -4.13 -8.57
CA PRO A 59 3.61 -4.66 -7.68
C PRO A 59 3.56 -6.19 -7.68
N ASP A 60 3.68 -6.82 -8.85
CA ASP A 60 3.63 -8.29 -8.98
C ASP A 60 4.78 -9.02 -8.26
N ILE A 61 5.89 -8.34 -8.03
CA ILE A 61 7.06 -8.89 -7.32
C ILE A 61 6.89 -8.70 -5.80
N VAL A 62 6.37 -7.56 -5.37
CA VAL A 62 6.29 -7.21 -3.94
C VAL A 62 5.02 -7.76 -3.28
N ALA A 63 3.89 -7.77 -4.00
CA ALA A 63 2.57 -8.15 -3.49
C ALA A 63 2.49 -9.58 -2.89
N PRO A 64 3.18 -10.61 -3.42
CA PRO A 64 3.22 -11.94 -2.80
C PRO A 64 3.79 -11.96 -1.37
N HIS A 65 4.55 -10.92 -0.98
CA HIS A 65 5.21 -10.83 0.33
C HIS A 65 4.52 -9.87 1.29
N MET A 66 3.43 -9.21 0.87
CA MET A 66 2.85 -8.09 1.61
C MET A 66 2.40 -8.46 3.03
N GLU A 67 1.88 -9.67 3.25
CA GLU A 67 1.41 -10.12 4.56
C GLU A 67 2.49 -10.00 5.64
N HIS A 68 3.77 -10.12 5.24
CA HIS A 68 4.88 -10.02 6.17
C HIS A 68 5.12 -8.61 6.70
N PHE A 69 4.74 -7.56 5.97
CA PHE A 69 5.12 -6.19 6.32
C PHE A 69 3.97 -5.18 6.30
N MET A 70 2.82 -5.51 5.72
CA MET A 70 1.71 -4.58 5.48
C MET A 70 1.31 -3.81 6.74
N GLN A 71 1.12 -4.49 7.86
CA GLN A 71 0.76 -3.84 9.12
C GLN A 71 1.80 -2.82 9.59
N ALA A 72 3.09 -3.18 9.55
CA ALA A 72 4.18 -2.30 9.96
C ALA A 72 4.34 -1.12 9.00
N TRP A 73 4.18 -1.37 7.71
CA TRP A 73 4.26 -0.35 6.68
C TRP A 73 3.09 0.64 6.78
N CYS A 74 1.85 0.19 6.90
CA CYS A 74 0.69 1.05 7.12
C CYS A 74 0.85 1.95 8.37
N LYS A 75 1.37 1.40 9.48
CA LYS A 75 1.69 2.20 10.67
C LYS A 75 2.73 3.29 10.37
N ALA A 76 3.77 2.98 9.59
CA ALA A 76 4.76 3.98 9.17
C ALA A 76 4.13 5.05 8.26
N LEU A 77 3.29 4.65 7.29
CA LEU A 77 2.59 5.58 6.39
C LEU A 77 1.71 6.59 7.14
N CYS A 78 1.09 6.18 8.26
CA CYS A 78 0.30 7.09 9.11
C CYS A 78 1.12 8.25 9.69
N MET A 79 2.45 8.08 9.81
CA MET A 79 3.34 9.08 10.41
C MET A 79 3.94 10.04 9.39
N ILE A 80 3.86 9.71 8.10
CA ILE A 80 4.40 10.55 7.01
C ILE A 80 3.46 11.73 6.78
N ARG A 81 4.04 12.91 6.55
CA ARG A 81 3.31 14.13 6.20
C ARG A 81 2.66 14.00 4.82
N ASP A 82 1.56 14.73 4.62
CA ASP A 82 0.82 14.71 3.36
C ASP A 82 1.57 15.52 2.28
N ASP A 83 2.55 14.90 1.64
CA ASP A 83 3.36 15.43 0.56
C ASP A 83 3.46 14.43 -0.61
N PHE A 84 4.26 14.80 -1.63
CA PHE A 84 4.47 13.97 -2.81
C PHE A 84 5.11 12.62 -2.49
N GLU A 85 5.88 12.50 -1.40
CA GLU A 85 6.52 11.23 -1.04
C GLU A 85 5.52 10.26 -0.41
N LYS A 86 4.59 10.77 0.41
CA LYS A 86 3.44 9.98 0.87
C LYS A 86 2.53 9.60 -0.31
N GLU A 87 2.31 10.51 -1.26
CA GLU A 87 1.52 10.24 -2.46
C GLU A 87 2.11 9.08 -3.28
N ASP A 88 3.41 9.15 -3.61
CA ASP A 88 4.15 8.05 -4.28
C ASP A 88 3.97 6.72 -3.53
N SER A 89 4.04 6.77 -2.20
CA SER A 89 3.93 5.58 -1.37
C SER A 89 2.55 4.95 -1.41
N PHE A 90 1.51 5.79 -1.47
CA PHE A 90 0.13 5.35 -1.55
C PHE A 90 -0.26 4.84 -2.94
N HIS A 91 0.32 5.38 -4.02
CA HIS A 91 0.21 4.75 -5.34
C HIS A 91 0.78 3.32 -5.32
N GLY A 92 1.92 3.14 -4.66
CA GLY A 92 2.50 1.81 -4.42
C GLY A 92 1.60 0.89 -3.60
N LEU A 93 0.99 1.40 -2.53
CA LEU A 93 0.04 0.63 -1.72
C LEU A 93 -1.16 0.18 -2.56
N CYS A 94 -1.74 1.08 -3.35
CA CYS A 94 -2.89 0.78 -4.19
C CYS A 94 -2.55 -0.24 -5.28
N ALA A 95 -1.42 -0.06 -5.98
CA ALA A 95 -0.94 -1.00 -6.99
C ALA A 95 -0.70 -2.40 -6.40
N MET A 96 -0.08 -2.47 -5.23
CA MET A 96 0.22 -3.73 -4.55
C MET A 96 -1.04 -4.45 -4.09
N VAL A 97 -2.00 -3.73 -3.51
CA VAL A 97 -3.32 -4.27 -3.13
C VAL A 97 -4.10 -4.72 -4.36
N ALA A 98 -4.08 -3.97 -5.45
CA ALA A 98 -4.75 -4.35 -6.69
C ALA A 98 -4.18 -5.66 -7.28
N ALA A 99 -2.86 -5.88 -7.17
CA ALA A 99 -2.20 -7.10 -7.63
C ALA A 99 -2.49 -8.34 -6.76
N ASN A 100 -2.69 -8.17 -5.45
CA ASN A 100 -3.06 -9.27 -4.53
C ASN A 100 -4.00 -8.79 -3.41
N PRO A 101 -5.31 -8.63 -3.69
CA PRO A 101 -6.27 -8.11 -2.70
C PRO A 101 -6.42 -9.04 -1.49
N THR A 102 -6.32 -10.35 -1.70
CA THR A 102 -6.43 -11.35 -0.63
C THR A 102 -5.29 -11.27 0.38
N GLY A 103 -4.07 -10.97 -0.07
CA GLY A 103 -2.91 -10.84 0.82
C GLY A 103 -3.00 -9.62 1.76
N GLY A 104 -3.77 -8.59 1.39
CA GLY A 104 -3.95 -7.41 2.23
C GLY A 104 -5.14 -7.52 3.19
N ALA A 105 -6.06 -8.47 2.98
CA ALA A 105 -7.30 -8.59 3.75
C ALA A 105 -7.06 -8.75 5.26
N GLY A 106 -6.06 -9.54 5.65
CA GLY A 106 -5.68 -9.71 7.06
C GLY A 106 -5.11 -8.45 7.73
N SER A 107 -4.79 -7.42 6.94
CA SER A 107 -4.29 -6.12 7.39
C SER A 107 -5.24 -4.98 7.06
N LEU A 108 -6.50 -5.26 6.68
CA LEU A 108 -7.45 -4.25 6.23
C LEU A 108 -7.62 -3.10 7.22
N ALA A 109 -7.72 -3.39 8.52
CA ALA A 109 -7.84 -2.35 9.54
C ALA A 109 -6.66 -1.34 9.51
N TYR A 110 -5.45 -1.81 9.21
CA TYR A 110 -4.26 -0.96 9.08
C TYR A 110 -4.25 -0.17 7.77
N ILE A 111 -4.70 -0.79 6.68
CA ILE A 111 -4.89 -0.10 5.38
C ILE A 111 -5.89 1.05 5.54
N CYS A 112 -7.02 0.79 6.19
CA CYS A 112 -8.04 1.79 6.50
C CYS A 112 -7.49 2.94 7.36
N GLN A 113 -6.70 2.63 8.40
CA GLN A 113 -6.04 3.66 9.22
C GLN A 113 -5.06 4.50 8.38
N ALA A 114 -4.29 3.87 7.49
CA ALA A 114 -3.37 4.58 6.59
C ALA A 114 -4.15 5.53 5.66
N CYS A 115 -5.23 5.08 5.01
CA CYS A 115 -6.08 5.93 4.19
C CYS A 115 -6.70 7.10 4.98
N ALA A 116 -7.12 6.85 6.23
CA ALA A 116 -7.65 7.87 7.12
C ALA A 116 -6.59 8.84 7.68
N SER A 117 -5.30 8.52 7.55
CA SER A 117 -4.21 9.38 8.04
C SER A 117 -4.02 10.64 7.20
N TRP A 118 -4.52 10.65 5.96
CA TRP A 118 -4.49 11.83 5.11
C TRP A 118 -5.40 12.93 5.65
N THR A 119 -4.89 14.14 5.74
CA THR A 119 -5.70 15.35 5.92
C THR A 119 -6.53 15.58 4.67
N GLU A 120 -5.89 15.58 3.51
CA GLU A 120 -6.50 15.73 2.19
C GLU A 120 -5.60 15.06 1.13
N ILE A 121 -6.19 14.29 0.21
CA ILE A 121 -5.49 13.79 -0.98
C ILE A 121 -5.78 14.78 -2.11
N LYS A 122 -4.75 15.48 -2.59
CA LYS A 122 -4.87 16.50 -3.64
C LYS A 122 -4.91 15.90 -5.04
N SER A 123 -4.23 14.78 -5.25
CA SER A 123 -4.22 14.06 -6.51
C SER A 123 -5.53 13.32 -6.73
N GLU A 124 -6.30 13.72 -7.74
CA GLU A 124 -7.53 13.02 -8.13
C GLU A 124 -7.25 11.55 -8.51
N GLY A 125 -6.10 11.29 -9.15
CA GLY A 125 -5.66 9.94 -9.50
C GLY A 125 -5.52 9.07 -8.26
N LEU A 126 -4.76 9.54 -7.26
CA LEU A 126 -4.59 8.78 -6.03
C LEU A 126 -5.90 8.63 -5.25
N HIS A 127 -6.72 9.69 -5.21
CA HIS A 127 -8.02 9.63 -4.55
C HIS A 127 -8.89 8.51 -5.14
N ASN A 128 -8.94 8.41 -6.46
CA ASN A 128 -9.69 7.37 -7.17
C ASN A 128 -9.14 5.96 -6.89
N GLU A 129 -7.83 5.79 -6.86
CA GLU A 129 -7.19 4.51 -6.52
C GLU A 129 -7.52 4.07 -5.08
N VAL A 130 -7.44 4.99 -4.12
CA VAL A 130 -7.81 4.72 -2.71
C VAL A 130 -9.29 4.33 -2.61
N CYS A 131 -10.18 5.05 -3.31
CA CYS A 131 -11.61 4.68 -3.37
C CYS A 131 -11.81 3.28 -3.96
N GLN A 132 -11.10 2.93 -5.03
CA GLN A 132 -11.21 1.62 -5.68
C GLN A 132 -10.78 0.49 -4.74
N ILE A 133 -9.65 0.62 -4.04
CA ILE A 133 -9.18 -0.45 -3.15
C ILE A 133 -10.12 -0.64 -1.94
N LEU A 134 -10.65 0.44 -1.36
CA LEU A 134 -11.55 0.35 -0.21
C LEU A 134 -12.90 -0.26 -0.60
N ASN A 135 -13.47 0.17 -1.73
CA ASN A 135 -14.68 -0.43 -2.28
C ASN A 135 -14.46 -1.89 -2.70
N GLY A 136 -13.27 -2.22 -3.23
CA GLY A 136 -12.87 -3.59 -3.52
C GLY A 136 -12.89 -4.48 -2.29
N TYR A 137 -12.33 -4.03 -1.16
CA TYR A 137 -12.41 -4.77 0.10
C TYR A 137 -13.82 -4.89 0.64
N LYS A 138 -14.64 -3.84 0.55
CA LYS A 138 -16.04 -3.87 0.96
C LYS A 138 -16.83 -4.95 0.20
N GLN A 139 -16.58 -5.08 -1.11
CA GLN A 139 -17.17 -6.13 -1.94
C GLN A 139 -16.60 -7.52 -1.62
N LEU A 140 -15.27 -7.62 -1.46
CA LEU A 140 -14.57 -8.89 -1.21
C LEU A 140 -15.01 -9.55 0.09
N LEU A 141 -15.17 -8.77 1.16
CA LEU A 141 -15.55 -9.31 2.46
C LEU A 141 -17.01 -9.77 2.49
N GLY A 142 -17.93 -9.03 1.84
CA GLY A 142 -19.35 -9.33 1.80
C GLY A 142 -19.98 -9.57 3.19
N ASN A 143 -21.23 -10.03 3.24
CA ASN A 143 -21.87 -10.65 4.41
C ASN A 143 -21.63 -9.98 5.80
N GLY A 144 -21.51 -8.65 5.88
CA GLY A 144 -21.24 -7.93 7.12
C GLY A 144 -19.76 -7.85 7.55
N GLY A 145 -18.83 -8.45 6.79
CA GLY A 145 -17.41 -8.48 7.11
C GLY A 145 -16.74 -7.10 7.06
N TRP A 146 -17.18 -6.23 6.15
CA TRP A 146 -16.74 -4.83 6.12
C TRP A 146 -17.16 -4.09 7.39
N GLU A 147 -18.43 -4.22 7.77
CA GLU A 147 -18.99 -3.60 8.98
C GLU A 147 -18.30 -4.10 10.24
N GLN A 148 -18.00 -5.40 10.31
CA GLN A 148 -17.19 -5.99 11.40
C GLN A 148 -15.80 -5.38 11.45
N CYS A 149 -15.13 -5.20 10.30
CA CYS A 149 -13.83 -4.53 10.25
C CYS A 149 -13.94 -3.06 10.72
N MET A 150 -14.93 -2.31 10.25
CA MET A 150 -15.15 -0.91 10.66
C MET A 150 -15.41 -0.80 12.16
N ALA A 151 -16.10 -1.77 12.77
CA ALA A 151 -16.33 -1.81 14.21
C ALA A 151 -15.05 -2.00 15.05
N THR A 152 -13.95 -2.48 14.45
CA THR A 152 -12.64 -2.58 15.11
C THR A 152 -11.83 -1.28 15.08
N LEU A 153 -12.24 -0.33 14.25
CA LEU A 153 -11.55 0.95 14.07
C LEU A 153 -12.06 2.01 15.06
N GLN A 154 -11.22 3.01 15.32
CA GLN A 154 -11.65 4.16 16.10
C GLN A 154 -12.72 4.97 15.33
N PRO A 155 -13.68 5.60 16.03
CA PRO A 155 -14.77 6.33 15.38
C PRO A 155 -14.31 7.45 14.43
N ASP A 156 -13.22 8.14 14.76
CA ASP A 156 -12.65 9.21 13.93
C ASP A 156 -12.07 8.66 12.61
N VAL A 157 -11.46 7.47 12.65
CA VAL A 157 -10.97 6.76 11.46
C VAL A 157 -12.14 6.43 10.54
N VAL A 158 -13.23 5.86 11.07
CA VAL A 158 -14.43 5.53 10.29
C VAL A 158 -15.05 6.78 9.67
N GLN A 159 -15.14 7.88 10.43
CA GLN A 159 -15.67 9.15 9.91
C GLN A 159 -14.82 9.70 8.76
N LYS A 160 -13.49 9.62 8.85
CA LYS A 160 -12.59 10.07 7.77
C LYS A 160 -12.70 9.18 6.54
N LEU A 161 -12.95 7.88 6.69
CA LEU A 161 -13.11 6.96 5.57
C LEU A 161 -14.38 7.24 4.74
N ALA A 162 -15.42 7.82 5.35
CA ALA A 162 -16.66 8.16 4.66
C ALA A 162 -16.44 9.09 3.44
N ARG A 163 -15.36 9.87 3.41
CA ARG A 163 -15.00 10.72 2.24
C ARG A 163 -14.66 9.93 0.98
N TYR A 164 -14.37 8.63 1.12
CA TYR A 164 -14.09 7.72 0.01
C TYR A 164 -15.32 6.89 -0.42
N GLY A 165 -16.50 7.22 0.11
CA GLY A 165 -17.77 6.57 -0.27
C GLY A 165 -17.95 5.14 0.24
N VAL A 166 -17.23 4.74 1.30
CA VAL A 166 -17.26 3.39 1.88
C VAL A 166 -17.95 3.29 3.23
#